data_AF-A0A2G9RH53-F1
#
_entry.id   AF-A0A2G9RH53-F1
#
_cell.length_a   1.000
_cell.length_b   1.000
_cell.length_c   1.000
_cell.angle_alpha   90.00
_cell.angle_beta   90.00
_cell.angle_gamma   90.00
#
_symmetry.space_group_name_H-M   'P 1'
#
loop_
_entity.id
_entity.type
_entity.pdbx_description
1 polymer ?
#
loop_
_entity_poly.entity_id
_entity_poly.type
_entity_poly.pdbx_seq_one_letter_code
_entity_poly.pdbx_strand_id
1 'polypeptide(L)'
;MTGSSLLTGPEGLSPKERENLKKLKALRRYRKRYGVEALLHRQLKERRLLATEGVSQQGHTTRSSQRCLAFVEDVRCSNPSLPMARHCLSRLLALFSY
;
A
#
# COMPACT_ATOMS: atom_id res chain seq x y z
N MET A 1 34.15 -11.53 26.42
CA MET A 1 32.86 -12.25 26.46
C MET A 1 32.34 -12.35 25.04
N THR A 2 32.54 -13.51 24.43
CA THR A 2 32.47 -13.76 22.98
C THR A 2 31.03 -13.94 22.51
N GLY A 3 30.58 -13.02 21.65
CA GLY A 3 29.35 -13.18 20.86
C GLY A 3 29.60 -14.13 19.70
N SER A 4 29.26 -15.41 19.86
CA SER A 4 29.35 -16.43 18.81
C SER A 4 27.96 -16.99 18.53
N SER A 5 27.25 -16.47 17.52
CA SER A 5 26.14 -17.21 16.86
C SER A 5 25.44 -16.40 15.74
N LEU A 6 26.19 -15.93 14.74
CA LEU A 6 25.57 -15.46 13.49
C LEU A 6 25.83 -16.38 12.29
N LEU A 7 26.66 -17.41 12.43
CA LEU A 7 27.10 -18.26 11.32
C LEU A 7 26.91 -19.78 11.52
N THR A 8 26.43 -20.23 12.68
CA THR A 8 26.15 -21.65 12.90
C THR A 8 24.64 -21.87 12.91
N GLY A 9 24.16 -22.84 12.12
CA GLY A 9 22.78 -23.30 12.21
C GLY A 9 22.41 -23.75 13.63
N PRO A 10 21.15 -24.17 13.89
CA PRO A 10 20.69 -24.56 15.22
C PRO A 10 21.56 -25.63 15.90
N GLU A 11 22.37 -26.35 15.13
CA GLU A 11 23.35 -27.35 15.57
C GLU A 11 24.43 -26.80 16.52
N GLY A 12 24.83 -25.52 16.39
CA GLY A 12 25.86 -24.91 17.24
C GLY A 12 25.37 -24.35 18.59
N LEU A 13 24.06 -24.43 18.86
CA LEU A 13 23.44 -23.85 20.06
C LEU A 13 23.26 -24.89 21.16
N SER A 14 23.46 -24.50 22.42
CA SER A 14 23.11 -25.33 23.58
C SER A 14 21.60 -25.63 23.61
N PRO A 15 21.14 -26.70 24.29
CA PRO A 15 19.72 -27.05 24.33
C PRO A 15 18.83 -25.89 24.83
N LYS A 16 19.31 -25.11 25.80
CA LYS A 16 18.62 -23.92 26.33
C LYS A 16 18.49 -22.82 25.28
N GLU A 17 19.55 -22.55 24.52
CA GLU A 17 19.53 -21.55 23.46
C GLU A 17 18.64 -21.97 22.29
N ARG A 18 18.60 -23.26 21.96
CA ARG A 18 17.66 -23.81 20.96
C ARG A 18 16.21 -23.57 21.39
N GLU A 19 15.88 -23.80 22.66
CA GLU A 19 14.54 -23.54 23.18
C GLU A 19 14.19 -22.04 23.18
N ASN A 20 15.13 -21.19 23.62
CA ASN A 20 14.96 -19.74 23.58
C ASN A 20 14.75 -19.24 22.14
N LEU A 21 15.49 -19.78 21.18
CA LEU A 21 15.33 -19.45 19.76
C LEU A 21 13.95 -19.86 19.23
N LYS A 22 13.40 -21.01 19.66
CA LYS A 22 12.01 -21.40 19.36
C LYS A 22 11.01 -20.38 19.91
N LYS A 23 11.17 -19.95 21.18
CA LYS A 23 10.32 -18.94 21.81
C LYS A 23 10.40 -17.58 21.10
N LEU A 24 11.60 -17.12 20.75
CA LEU A 24 11.79 -15.86 20.01
C LEU A 24 11.20 -15.92 18.60
N LYS A 25 11.35 -17.03 17.88
CA LYS A 25 10.71 -17.23 16.57
C LYS A 25 9.18 -17.20 16.69
N ALA A 26 8.61 -17.84 17.71
CA ALA A 26 7.17 -17.81 17.97
C ALA A 26 6.70 -16.37 18.28
N LEU A 27 7.42 -15.66 19.13
CA LEU A 27 7.12 -14.28 19.49
C LEU A 27 7.21 -13.31 18.29
N ARG A 28 8.19 -13.49 17.41
CA ARG A 28 8.30 -12.74 16.14
C ARG A 28 7.09 -12.98 15.24
N ARG A 29 6.66 -14.24 15.09
CA ARG A 29 5.45 -14.60 14.31
C ARG A 29 4.20 -13.98 14.91
N TYR A 30 4.08 -14.02 16.24
CA TYR A 30 2.96 -13.42 16.96
C TYR A 30 2.90 -11.91 16.73
N ARG A 31 4.00 -11.18 16.97
CA ARG A 31 4.08 -9.73 16.73
C ARG A 31 3.79 -9.35 15.27
N LYS A 32 4.19 -10.17 14.30
CA LYS A 32 3.88 -9.93 12.88
C LYS A 32 2.38 -10.00 12.59
N ARG A 33 1.62 -10.84 13.29
CA ARG A 33 0.18 -11.05 13.06
C ARG A 33 -0.71 -10.22 13.98
N TYR A 34 -0.30 -10.05 15.22
CA TYR A 34 -1.08 -9.47 16.32
C TYR A 34 -0.35 -8.29 16.99
N GLY A 35 0.72 -7.79 16.39
CA GLY A 35 1.33 -6.53 16.82
C GLY A 35 0.38 -5.36 16.56
N VAL A 36 0.53 -4.30 17.35
CA VAL A 36 -0.34 -3.11 17.30
C VAL A 36 -0.44 -2.56 15.87
N GLU A 37 0.69 -2.35 15.19
CA GLU A 37 0.72 -1.90 13.80
C GLU A 37 -0.02 -2.85 12.84
N ALA A 38 0.11 -4.17 13.02
CA ALA A 38 -0.57 -5.15 12.17
C ALA A 38 -2.10 -5.11 12.38
N LEU A 39 -2.55 -4.94 13.63
CA LEU A 39 -3.96 -4.78 13.96
C LEU A 39 -4.52 -3.46 13.41
N LEU A 40 -3.79 -2.35 13.57
CA LEU A 40 -4.18 -1.05 13.02
C LEU A 40 -4.26 -1.10 11.49
N HIS A 41 -3.29 -1.72 10.82
CA HIS A 41 -3.34 -1.93 9.38
C HIS A 41 -4.56 -2.75 8.94
N ARG A 42 -4.90 -3.82 9.68
CA ARG A 42 -6.09 -4.64 9.41
C ARG A 42 -7.37 -3.82 9.59
N GLN A 43 -7.52 -3.10 10.71
CA GLN A 43 -8.68 -2.26 10.96
C GLN A 43 -8.83 -1.16 9.91
N LEU A 44 -7.73 -0.50 9.52
CA LEU A 44 -7.76 0.52 8.49
C LEU A 44 -8.20 -0.07 7.14
N LYS A 45 -7.73 -1.27 6.80
CA LYS A 45 -8.14 -1.99 5.59
C LYS A 45 -9.64 -2.29 5.62
N GLU A 46 -10.15 -2.80 6.73
CA GLU A 46 -11.58 -3.08 6.93
C GLU A 46 -12.42 -1.80 6.80
N ARG A 47 -12.00 -0.68 7.42
CA ARG A 47 -12.68 0.62 7.26
C ARG A 47 -12.67 1.12 5.81
N ARG A 48 -11.55 0.98 5.09
CA ARG A 48 -11.46 1.34 3.67
C ARG A 48 -12.40 0.50 2.81
N LEU A 49 -12.50 -0.80 3.07
CA LEU A 49 -13.44 -1.67 2.37
C LEU A 49 -14.86 -1.20 2.61
N LEU A 50 -15.29 -1.03 3.87
CA LEU A 50 -16.64 -0.54 4.21
C LEU A 50 -16.98 0.80 3.55
N ALA A 51 -16.04 1.74 3.52
CA ALA A 51 -16.23 3.03 2.85
C ALA A 51 -16.32 2.92 1.31
N THR A 52 -15.73 1.86 0.72
CA THR A 52 -15.64 1.68 -0.73
C THR A 52 -16.63 0.63 -1.27
N GLU A 53 -17.37 -0.10 -0.41
CA GLU A 53 -18.33 -1.15 -0.81
C GLU A 53 -19.47 -0.63 -1.71
N GLY A 54 -19.67 0.69 -1.83
CA GLY A 54 -20.56 1.33 -2.83
C GLY A 54 -19.87 2.03 -4.01
N VAL A 55 -18.54 2.14 -4.01
CA VAL A 55 -17.75 2.97 -4.96
C VAL A 55 -16.81 2.13 -5.84
N SER A 56 -16.51 0.88 -5.44
CA SER A 56 -15.40 0.10 -5.99
C SER A 56 -15.59 -0.40 -7.43
N GLN A 57 -16.82 -0.61 -7.91
CA GLN A 57 -17.01 -1.21 -9.24
C GLN A 57 -17.19 -0.20 -10.38
N GLN A 58 -17.70 1.01 -10.10
CA GLN A 58 -17.87 2.01 -11.16
C GLN A 58 -16.68 2.97 -11.26
N GLY A 59 -15.92 3.21 -10.19
CA GLY A 59 -14.90 4.27 -10.16
C GLY A 59 -13.59 3.99 -10.90
N HIS A 60 -13.15 2.74 -11.05
CA HIS A 60 -11.81 2.44 -11.57
C HIS A 60 -11.75 2.12 -13.07
N THR A 61 -12.85 1.62 -13.65
CA THR A 61 -12.91 1.29 -15.09
C THR A 61 -13.52 2.43 -15.92
N THR A 62 -14.45 3.20 -15.34
CA THR A 62 -15.06 4.33 -16.05
C THR A 62 -14.23 5.60 -15.97
N ARG A 63 -13.39 5.80 -14.94
CA ARG A 63 -12.63 7.04 -14.75
C ARG A 63 -11.35 7.11 -15.59
N SER A 64 -10.67 5.97 -15.79
CA SER A 64 -9.43 5.89 -16.59
C SER A 64 -9.67 6.07 -18.10
N SER A 65 -10.92 5.98 -18.55
CA SER A 65 -11.35 6.18 -19.94
C SER A 65 -12.05 7.53 -20.19
N GLN A 66 -12.14 8.42 -19.18
CA GLN A 66 -12.78 9.72 -19.36
C GLN A 66 -11.87 10.68 -20.14
N ARG A 67 -12.46 11.38 -21.11
CA ARG A 67 -11.80 12.51 -21.79
C ARG A 67 -11.59 13.67 -20.82
N CYS A 68 -10.58 14.47 -21.07
CA CYS A 68 -10.32 15.73 -20.37
C CYS A 68 -11.60 16.59 -20.28
N LEU A 69 -11.84 17.23 -19.13
CA LEU A 69 -12.98 18.16 -18.94
C LEU A 69 -12.71 19.58 -19.45
N ALA A 70 -11.51 19.88 -19.92
CA ALA A 70 -11.20 21.22 -20.42
C ALA A 70 -11.87 21.47 -21.77
N PHE A 71 -12.42 22.67 -21.93
CA PHE A 71 -12.88 23.21 -23.20
C PHE A 71 -11.80 24.13 -23.77
N VAL A 72 -11.55 24.00 -25.07
CA VAL A 72 -10.69 24.89 -25.85
C VAL A 72 -11.53 25.34 -27.03
N GLU A 73 -11.75 26.65 -27.17
CA GLU A 73 -12.54 27.21 -28.28
C GLU A 73 -13.92 26.53 -28.43
N ASP A 74 -14.62 26.37 -27.29
CA ASP A 74 -15.92 25.70 -27.16
C ASP A 74 -15.98 24.21 -27.54
N VAL A 75 -14.84 23.59 -27.87
CA VAL A 75 -14.71 22.14 -28.11
C VAL A 75 -14.09 21.44 -26.91
N ARG A 76 -14.70 20.32 -26.48
CA ARG A 76 -14.15 19.50 -25.40
C ARG A 76 -12.86 18.82 -25.85
N CYS A 77 -11.81 18.95 -25.03
CA CYS A 77 -10.53 18.32 -25.27
C CYS A 77 -10.66 16.79 -25.48
N SER A 78 -10.10 16.30 -26.57
CA SER A 78 -10.14 14.88 -26.97
C SER A 78 -9.17 13.99 -26.19
N ASN A 79 -8.17 14.60 -25.55
CA ASN A 79 -7.13 13.88 -24.80
C ASN A 79 -7.72 13.12 -23.60
N PRO A 80 -7.15 11.96 -23.24
CA PRO A 80 -7.55 11.24 -22.03
C PRO A 80 -7.22 12.06 -20.78
N SER A 81 -8.11 11.98 -19.80
CA SER A 81 -7.88 12.50 -18.45
C SER A 81 -6.93 11.57 -17.69
N LEU A 82 -6.12 12.13 -16.78
CA LEU A 82 -5.25 11.31 -15.95
C LEU A 82 -6.08 10.55 -14.91
N PRO A 83 -5.69 9.33 -14.48
CA PRO A 83 -6.48 8.52 -13.56
C PRO A 83 -6.92 9.24 -12.28
N MET A 84 -6.10 10.16 -11.77
CA MET A 84 -6.36 10.94 -10.55
C MET A 84 -6.83 12.39 -10.81
N ALA A 85 -6.82 12.87 -12.06
CA ALA A 85 -7.18 14.25 -12.40
C ALA A 85 -8.21 14.31 -13.54
N ARG A 86 -9.13 15.27 -13.50
CA ARG A 86 -10.17 15.40 -14.54
C ARG A 86 -9.67 16.04 -15.85
N HIS A 87 -8.37 16.33 -15.94
CA HIS A 87 -7.74 17.01 -17.05
C HIS A 87 -6.55 16.21 -17.60
N CYS A 88 -6.20 16.46 -18.86
CA CYS A 88 -5.00 15.91 -19.48
C CYS A 88 -3.74 16.60 -18.94
N LEU A 89 -2.59 15.95 -19.13
CA LEU A 89 -1.28 16.46 -18.68
C LEU A 89 -0.99 17.86 -19.22
N SER A 90 -1.28 18.12 -20.51
CA SER A 90 -1.10 19.43 -21.13
C SER A 90 -1.87 20.54 -20.38
N ARG A 91 -3.12 20.28 -19.99
CA ARG A 91 -3.92 21.29 -19.27
C ARG A 91 -3.46 21.47 -17.83
N LEU A 92 -3.03 20.41 -17.16
CA LEU A 92 -2.47 20.54 -15.82
C LEU A 92 -1.20 21.38 -15.84
N LEU A 93 -0.28 21.10 -16.77
CA LEU A 93 0.94 21.90 -16.92
C LEU A 93 0.64 23.37 -17.24
N ALA A 94 -0.35 23.65 -18.07
CA ALA A 94 -0.77 25.02 -18.36
C ALA A 94 -1.29 25.78 -17.11
N LEU A 95 -1.83 25.09 -16.10
CA LEU A 95 -2.25 25.70 -14.84
C LEU A 95 -1.07 26.02 -13.90
N PHE A 96 0.07 25.35 -14.07
CA PHE A 96 1.28 25.60 -13.25
C PHE A 96 2.24 26.61 -13.88
N SER A 97 2.01 26.98 -15.15
CA SER A 97 2.81 27.98 -15.87
C SER A 97 2.16 29.38 -15.91
N TYR A 98 1.08 29.59 -15.16
CA TYR A 98 0.36 30.86 -15.03
C TYR A 98 0.45 31.39 -13.59
#